data_AF-A0A936DF21-F1
#
_entry.id   AF-A0A936DF21-F1
#
_cell.length_a   1.000
_cell.length_b   1.000
_cell.length_c   1.000
_cell.angle_alpha   90.00
_cell.angle_beta   90.00
_cell.angle_gamma   90.00
#
_symmetry.space_group_name_H-M   'P 1'
#
loop_
_entity.id
_entity.type
_entity.pdbx_description
1 polymer ?
#
loop_
_entity_poly.entity_id
_entity_poly.type
_entity_poly.pdbx_seq_one_letter_code
_entity_poly.pdbx_strand_id
1 'polypeptide(L)'
;MSTKIALRLRKLHDGSLLVGEFDSPEDARQWLRERPRFVQVVGVASSIDEALAAELRTCMRDLDEDERALAHALDEARLAALRDQIAAEEARVQAAHAAAKAANVDADPNRPMVVAWDIDHGFANGDPDDPRELTERACKAVTAWVAERNEWVHGRTQHVVRALVTVWPGPIPGGDEDERCHPGGQFEVAPGLR
;
A
#
# COMPACT_ATOMS: atom_id res chain seq x y z
N MET A 1 -15.21 -26.40 -32.56
CA MET A 1 -14.17 -26.62 -31.54
C MET A 1 -14.86 -26.55 -30.19
N SER A 2 -14.71 -27.56 -29.33
CA SER A 2 -15.32 -27.53 -27.99
C SER A 2 -14.52 -26.59 -27.09
N THR A 3 -15.18 -25.64 -26.44
CA THR A 3 -14.54 -24.71 -25.49
C THR A 3 -14.36 -25.43 -24.16
N LYS A 4 -13.12 -25.72 -23.79
CA LYS A 4 -12.81 -26.29 -22.48
C LYS A 4 -13.08 -25.29 -21.36
N ILE A 5 -13.64 -25.76 -20.26
CA ILE A 5 -13.96 -24.94 -19.09
C ILE A 5 -13.13 -25.43 -17.91
N ALA A 6 -12.51 -24.51 -17.19
CA ALA A 6 -11.82 -24.82 -15.95
C ALA A 6 -12.47 -24.04 -14.80
N LEU A 7 -12.87 -24.73 -13.73
CA LEU A 7 -13.49 -24.13 -12.54
C LEU A 7 -12.54 -24.21 -11.35
N ARG A 8 -12.45 -23.12 -10.57
CA ARG A 8 -11.77 -23.11 -9.27
C ARG A 8 -12.72 -23.66 -8.21
N LEU A 9 -12.30 -24.73 -7.57
CA LEU A 9 -13.08 -25.47 -6.58
C LEU A 9 -12.36 -25.41 -5.22
N ARG A 10 -13.13 -25.39 -4.14
CA ARG A 10 -12.67 -25.44 -2.76
C ARG A 10 -13.28 -26.64 -2.06
N LYS A 11 -12.48 -27.51 -1.46
CA LYS A 11 -12.99 -28.56 -0.57
C LYS A 11 -13.35 -27.93 0.78
N LEU A 12 -14.55 -28.20 1.27
CA LEU A 12 -15.07 -27.59 2.49
C LEU A 12 -14.53 -28.24 3.77
N HIS A 13 -13.93 -29.43 3.69
CA HIS A 13 -13.34 -30.09 4.86
C HIS A 13 -12.02 -29.47 5.31
N ASP A 14 -11.19 -29.00 4.38
CA ASP A 14 -9.82 -28.53 4.64
C ASP A 14 -9.49 -27.18 3.99
N GLY A 15 -10.40 -26.63 3.19
CA GLY A 15 -10.18 -25.37 2.47
C GLY A 15 -9.24 -25.49 1.26
N SER A 16 -8.79 -26.70 0.90
CA SER A 16 -7.87 -26.90 -0.23
C SER A 16 -8.51 -26.47 -1.55
N LEU A 17 -7.71 -25.80 -2.38
CA LEU A 17 -8.12 -25.34 -3.71
C LEU A 17 -7.69 -26.35 -4.77
N LEU A 18 -8.57 -26.60 -5.72
CA LEU A 18 -8.32 -27.44 -6.88
C LEU A 18 -8.97 -26.84 -8.13
N VAL A 19 -8.54 -27.32 -9.29
CA VAL A 19 -9.11 -26.92 -10.58
C VAL A 19 -9.81 -28.13 -11.19
N GLY A 20 -11.10 -28.00 -11.47
CA GLY A 20 -11.87 -28.98 -12.23
C GLY A 20 -11.86 -28.59 -13.70
N GLU A 21 -11.43 -29.50 -14.57
CA GLU A 21 -11.42 -29.30 -16.03
C GLU A 21 -12.57 -30.08 -16.67
N PHE A 22 -13.24 -29.42 -17.61
CA PHE A 22 -14.39 -29.95 -18.35
C PHE A 22 -14.16 -29.75 -19.84
N ASP A 23 -14.50 -30.77 -20.63
CA ASP A 23 -14.20 -30.78 -22.06
C ASP A 23 -15.16 -29.89 -22.88
N SER A 24 -16.31 -29.53 -22.30
CA SER A 24 -17.30 -28.64 -22.92
C SER A 24 -18.06 -27.80 -21.89
N PRO A 25 -18.74 -26.71 -22.33
CA PRO A 25 -19.68 -25.96 -21.51
C PRO A 25 -20.83 -26.84 -20.98
N GLU A 26 -21.33 -27.76 -21.81
CA GLU A 26 -22.40 -28.69 -21.43
C GLU A 26 -21.99 -29.60 -20.26
N ASP A 27 -20.77 -30.14 -20.29
CA ASP A 27 -20.23 -30.99 -19.22
C ASP A 27 -20.09 -30.20 -17.91
N ALA A 28 -19.60 -28.96 -18.00
CA ALA A 28 -19.49 -28.07 -16.84
C ALA A 28 -20.86 -27.76 -16.23
N ARG A 29 -21.88 -27.47 -17.06
CA ARG A 29 -23.26 -27.22 -16.60
C ARG A 29 -23.84 -28.44 -15.89
N GLN A 30 -23.64 -29.63 -16.44
CA GLN A 30 -24.12 -30.86 -15.81
C GLN A 30 -23.47 -31.08 -14.44
N TRP A 31 -22.14 -30.94 -14.38
CA TRP A 31 -21.41 -31.09 -13.12
C TRP A 31 -21.81 -30.05 -12.08
N LEU A 32 -22.10 -28.81 -12.48
CA LEU A 32 -22.54 -27.74 -11.57
C LEU A 32 -23.89 -28.05 -10.90
N ARG A 33 -24.80 -28.73 -11.61
CA ARG A 33 -26.09 -29.18 -11.06
C ARG A 33 -25.93 -30.37 -10.13
N GLU A 34 -25.02 -31.28 -10.46
CA GLU A 34 -24.72 -32.51 -9.72
C GLU A 34 -23.55 -32.37 -8.74
N ARG A 35 -23.15 -31.12 -8.45
CA ARG A 35 -21.91 -30.80 -7.74
C ARG A 35 -21.78 -31.68 -6.49
N PRO A 36 -20.65 -32.41 -6.33
CA PRO A 36 -20.41 -33.24 -5.17
C PRO A 36 -20.59 -32.47 -3.87
N ARG A 37 -21.04 -33.17 -2.83
CA ARG A 37 -21.12 -32.59 -1.49
C ARG A 37 -19.75 -32.17 -1.01
N PHE A 38 -19.70 -31.11 -0.20
CA PHE A 38 -18.49 -30.56 0.42
C PHE A 38 -17.46 -30.02 -0.57
N VAL A 39 -17.89 -29.67 -1.78
CA VAL A 39 -17.11 -28.94 -2.77
C VAL A 39 -17.82 -27.64 -3.07
N GLN A 40 -17.11 -26.51 -3.03
CA GLN A 40 -17.64 -25.20 -3.39
C GLN A 40 -16.96 -24.69 -4.65
N VAL A 41 -17.74 -24.13 -5.57
CA VAL A 41 -17.18 -23.41 -6.73
C VAL A 41 -16.86 -21.99 -6.29
N VAL A 42 -15.60 -21.60 -6.41
CA VAL A 42 -15.11 -20.28 -5.99
C VAL A 42 -15.00 -19.33 -7.19
N GLY A 43 -14.88 -19.88 -8.40
CA GLY A 43 -14.88 -19.09 -9.62
C GLY A 43 -14.48 -19.89 -10.85
N VAL A 44 -14.23 -19.18 -11.94
CA VAL A 44 -13.78 -19.77 -13.21
C VAL A 44 -12.27 -19.51 -13.37
N ALA A 45 -11.52 -20.54 -13.74
CA ALA A 45 -10.07 -20.48 -13.98
C ALA A 45 -9.74 -20.25 -15.47
N SER A 46 -10.61 -20.68 -16.38
CA SER A 46 -10.48 -20.46 -17.83
C SER A 46 -10.99 -19.07 -18.24
N SER A 47 -10.44 -18.53 -19.33
CA SER A 47 -10.99 -17.32 -19.96
C SER A 47 -12.25 -17.68 -20.75
N ILE A 48 -13.40 -17.24 -20.25
CA ILE A 48 -14.70 -17.39 -20.91
C ILE A 48 -15.37 -16.02 -21.02
N ASP A 49 -16.31 -15.86 -21.94
CA ASP A 49 -17.11 -14.64 -22.01
C ASP A 49 -18.10 -14.52 -20.82
N GLU A 50 -18.57 -13.30 -20.56
CA GLU A 50 -19.45 -13.01 -19.42
C GLU A 50 -20.83 -13.69 -19.57
N ALA A 51 -21.32 -13.90 -20.79
CA ALA A 51 -22.61 -14.55 -21.02
C ALA A 51 -22.54 -16.01 -20.57
N LEU A 52 -21.50 -16.73 -20.96
CA LEU A 52 -21.25 -18.10 -20.51
C LEU A 52 -20.99 -18.16 -19.00
N ALA A 53 -20.25 -17.20 -18.44
CA ALA A 53 -20.04 -17.13 -16.99
C ALA A 53 -21.35 -16.96 -16.22
N ALA A 54 -22.24 -16.09 -16.70
CA ALA A 54 -23.57 -15.89 -16.12
C ALA A 54 -24.42 -17.17 -16.22
N GLU A 55 -24.42 -17.85 -17.36
CA GLU A 55 -25.13 -19.13 -17.55
C GLU A 55 -24.62 -20.24 -16.62
N LEU A 56 -23.30 -20.36 -16.43
CA LEU A 56 -22.74 -21.35 -15.51
C LEU A 56 -23.16 -21.08 -14.06
N ARG A 57 -23.19 -19.80 -13.65
CA ARG A 57 -23.66 -19.42 -12.31
C ARG A 57 -25.12 -19.84 -12.06
N THR A 58 -26.00 -19.75 -13.06
CA THR A 58 -27.41 -20.15 -12.89
C THR A 58 -27.61 -21.66 -12.80
N CYS A 59 -26.66 -22.46 -13.32
CA CYS A 59 -26.69 -23.92 -13.22
C CYS A 59 -26.13 -24.45 -11.88
N MET A 60 -25.50 -23.58 -11.08
CA MET A 60 -24.81 -23.98 -9.87
C MET A 60 -25.80 -24.39 -8.78
N ARG A 61 -25.66 -25.62 -8.30
CA ARG A 61 -26.34 -26.08 -7.10
C ARG A 61 -25.90 -25.27 -5.88
N ASP A 62 -26.87 -24.82 -5.11
CA ASP A 62 -26.64 -24.12 -3.83
C ASP A 62 -25.91 -25.00 -2.80
N LEU A 63 -25.27 -24.36 -1.83
CA LEU A 63 -24.73 -25.04 -0.66
C LEU A 63 -25.87 -25.49 0.27
N ASP A 64 -25.84 -26.75 0.69
CA ASP A 64 -26.67 -27.28 1.77
C ASP A 64 -26.29 -26.61 3.11
N GLU A 65 -27.10 -26.80 4.15
CA GLU A 65 -26.86 -26.20 5.48
C GLU A 65 -25.48 -26.58 6.07
N ASP A 66 -25.13 -27.87 6.06
CA ASP A 66 -23.82 -28.36 6.52
C ASP A 66 -22.66 -27.73 5.73
N GLU A 67 -22.83 -27.59 4.42
CA GLU A 67 -21.83 -27.02 3.53
C GLU A 67 -21.67 -25.52 3.76
N ARG A 68 -22.77 -24.79 3.98
CA ARG A 68 -22.73 -23.37 4.36
C ARG A 68 -22.02 -23.17 5.68
N ALA A 69 -22.27 -24.02 6.67
CA ALA A 69 -21.59 -23.95 7.96
C ALA A 69 -20.08 -24.14 7.83
N LEU A 70 -19.63 -25.12 7.04
CA LEU A 70 -18.20 -25.35 6.78
C LEU A 70 -17.57 -24.21 5.97
N ALA A 71 -18.25 -23.72 4.93
CA ALA A 71 -17.78 -22.59 4.14
C ALA A 71 -17.61 -21.34 5.02
N HIS A 72 -18.58 -21.05 5.88
CA HIS A 72 -18.53 -19.95 6.83
C HIS A 72 -17.37 -20.11 7.82
N ALA A 73 -17.16 -21.30 8.39
CA ALA A 73 -16.06 -21.56 9.31
C ALA A 73 -14.68 -21.34 8.65
N LEU A 74 -14.52 -21.77 7.39
CA LEU A 74 -13.30 -21.52 6.62
C LEU A 74 -13.08 -20.03 6.35
N ASP A 75 -14.15 -19.30 6.02
CA ASP A 75 -14.06 -17.86 5.74
C ASP A 75 -13.73 -17.07 7.01
N GLU A 76 -14.33 -17.41 8.16
CA GLU A 76 -13.99 -16.83 9.47
C GLU A 76 -12.54 -17.11 9.86
N ALA A 77 -12.07 -18.35 9.70
CA ALA A 77 -10.67 -18.71 9.99
C ALA A 77 -9.69 -17.92 9.11
N ARG A 78 -10.02 -17.72 7.83
CA ARG A 78 -9.21 -16.91 6.91
C ARG A 78 -9.21 -15.44 7.30
N LEU A 79 -10.35 -14.88 7.70
CA LEU A 79 -10.45 -13.49 8.17
C LEU A 79 -9.68 -13.28 9.47
N ALA A 80 -9.74 -14.24 10.40
CA ALA A 80 -8.94 -14.21 11.63
C ALA A 80 -7.43 -14.22 11.32
N ALA A 81 -6.98 -15.13 10.43
CA ALA A 81 -5.57 -15.17 10.03
C ALA A 81 -5.11 -13.88 9.35
N LEU A 82 -5.96 -13.23 8.55
CA LEU A 82 -5.65 -11.93 7.95
C LEU A 82 -5.53 -10.83 9.01
N ARG A 83 -6.43 -10.81 10.01
CA ARG A 83 -6.34 -9.86 11.13
C ARG A 83 -5.04 -10.04 11.92
N ASP A 84 -4.65 -11.28 12.18
CA ASP A 84 -3.39 -11.57 12.88
C ASP A 84 -2.17 -11.12 12.08
N GLN A 85 -2.17 -11.30 10.76
CA GLN A 85 -1.10 -10.81 9.88
C GLN A 85 -1.02 -9.28 9.89
N ILE A 86 -2.16 -8.60 9.82
CA ILE A 86 -2.21 -7.13 9.89
C ILE A 86 -1.67 -6.66 11.25
N ALA A 87 -2.15 -7.24 12.35
CA ALA A 87 -1.70 -6.87 13.69
C ALA A 87 -0.19 -7.14 13.90
N ALA A 88 0.33 -8.24 13.36
CA ALA A 88 1.76 -8.55 13.43
C ALA A 88 2.60 -7.55 12.62
N GLU A 89 2.14 -7.15 11.44
CA GLU A 89 2.81 -6.14 10.63
C GLU A 89 2.76 -4.76 11.28
N GLU A 90 1.61 -4.36 11.82
CA GLU A 90 1.47 -3.13 12.60
C GLU A 90 2.42 -3.13 13.79
N ALA A 91 2.50 -4.22 14.56
CA ALA A 91 3.43 -4.35 15.68
C ALA A 91 4.89 -4.25 15.22
N ARG A 92 5.24 -4.83 14.07
CA ARG A 92 6.58 -4.74 13.48
C ARG A 92 6.94 -3.30 13.09
N VAL A 93 6.01 -2.59 12.44
CA VAL A 93 6.18 -1.18 12.07
C VAL A 93 6.31 -0.30 13.31
N GLN A 94 5.46 -0.49 14.32
CA GLN A 94 5.55 0.25 15.58
C GLN A 94 6.86 0.00 16.32
N ALA A 95 7.33 -1.26 16.37
CA ALA A 95 8.62 -1.60 16.96
C ALA A 95 9.79 -0.96 16.21
N ALA A 96 9.72 -0.88 14.87
CA ALA A 96 10.74 -0.23 14.05
C ALA A 96 10.80 1.29 14.34
N HIS A 97 9.65 1.97 14.38
CA HIS A 97 9.57 3.39 14.77
C HIS A 97 10.12 3.63 16.19
N ALA A 98 9.71 2.81 17.16
CA ALA A 98 10.21 2.92 18.53
C ALA A 98 11.75 2.74 18.61
N ALA A 99 12.31 1.79 17.85
CA ALA A 99 13.74 1.56 17.79
C ALA A 99 14.48 2.71 17.11
N ALA A 100 13.96 3.24 16.00
CA ALA A 100 14.53 4.39 15.30
C ALA A 100 14.54 5.63 16.20
N LYS A 101 13.43 5.89 16.90
CA LYS A 101 13.32 6.98 17.87
C LYS A 101 14.32 6.83 19.01
N ALA A 102 14.48 5.63 19.56
CA ALA A 102 15.47 5.36 20.60
C ALA A 102 16.91 5.59 20.10
N ALA A 103 17.24 5.15 18.89
CA ALA A 103 18.55 5.40 18.28
C ALA A 103 18.82 6.89 18.06
N ASN A 104 17.79 7.67 17.76
CA ASN A 104 17.90 9.11 17.56
C ASN A 104 18.15 9.92 18.85
N VAL A 105 17.84 9.36 20.04
CA VAL A 105 18.08 10.04 21.33
C VAL A 105 19.57 10.22 21.61
N ASP A 106 20.38 9.19 21.35
CA ASP A 106 21.82 9.21 21.63
C ASP A 106 22.67 9.67 20.42
N ALA A 107 22.03 9.99 19.30
CA ALA A 107 22.71 10.43 18.09
C ALA A 107 23.16 11.90 18.17
N ASP A 108 24.17 12.28 17.38
CA ASP A 108 24.68 13.65 17.32
C ASP A 108 23.52 14.64 17.08
N PRO A 109 23.31 15.65 17.96
CA PRO A 109 22.25 16.64 17.79
C PRO A 109 22.43 17.49 16.53
N ASN A 110 23.66 17.59 16.00
CA ASN A 110 23.97 18.33 14.78
C ASN A 110 23.85 17.47 13.52
N ARG A 111 23.53 16.18 13.61
CA ARG A 111 23.32 15.32 12.42
C ARG A 111 22.27 15.91 11.48
N PRO A 112 22.27 15.59 10.17
CA PRO A 112 21.25 16.09 9.26
C PRO A 112 19.85 15.75 9.77
N MET A 113 18.89 16.63 9.53
CA MET A 113 17.48 16.42 9.85
C MET A 113 16.63 16.62 8.59
N VAL A 114 15.50 15.93 8.52
CA VAL A 114 14.54 16.11 7.42
C VAL A 114 13.53 17.17 7.82
N VAL A 115 13.37 18.18 6.98
CA VAL A 115 12.39 19.25 7.18
C VAL A 115 11.33 19.13 6.08
N ALA A 116 10.08 18.99 6.50
CA ALA A 116 8.93 19.14 5.63
C ALA A 116 8.49 20.61 5.65
N TRP A 117 8.27 21.19 4.47
CA TRP A 117 7.72 22.52 4.29
C TRP A 117 6.46 22.43 3.44
N ASP A 118 5.43 23.16 3.83
CA ASP A 118 4.15 23.30 3.13
C ASP A 118 3.76 24.78 3.10
N ILE A 119 3.22 25.23 1.97
CA ILE A 119 2.87 26.64 1.77
C ILE A 119 1.78 27.11 2.73
N ASP A 120 0.85 26.23 3.12
CA ASP A 120 -0.27 26.55 3.99
C ASP A 120 0.07 26.37 5.48
N HIS A 121 0.90 25.36 5.79
CA HIS A 121 1.16 24.94 7.19
C HIS A 121 2.56 25.31 7.69
N GLY A 122 3.46 25.78 6.84
CA GLY A 122 4.82 26.15 7.21
C GLY A 122 5.74 24.94 7.38
N PHE A 123 6.50 24.90 8.48
CA PHE A 123 7.55 23.88 8.70
C PHE A 123 7.10 22.81 9.68
N ALA A 124 7.44 21.56 9.39
CA ALA A 124 7.30 20.41 10.26
C ALA A 124 8.55 19.51 10.20
N ASN A 125 8.75 18.72 11.24
CA ASN A 125 9.77 17.67 11.18
C ASN A 125 9.31 16.62 10.15
N GLY A 126 10.16 16.39 9.14
CA GLY A 126 9.88 15.45 8.05
C GLY A 126 10.25 14.00 8.40
N ASP A 127 10.94 13.77 9.51
CA ASP A 127 11.21 12.44 10.05
C ASP A 127 10.37 12.22 11.34
N PRO A 128 9.36 11.34 11.33
CA PRO A 128 8.52 11.09 12.50
C PRO A 128 9.27 10.45 13.67
N ASP A 129 10.43 9.84 13.41
CA ASP A 129 11.26 9.19 14.41
C ASP A 129 12.35 10.11 14.97
N ASP A 130 12.51 11.31 14.42
CA ASP A 130 13.44 12.32 14.93
C ASP A 130 12.71 13.25 15.91
N PRO A 131 12.97 13.18 17.22
CA PRO A 131 12.27 13.99 18.21
C PRO A 131 12.74 15.46 18.25
N ARG A 132 13.77 15.84 17.48
CA ARG A 132 14.35 17.18 17.53
C ARG A 132 13.36 18.24 17.03
N GLU A 133 13.34 19.37 17.73
CA GLU A 133 12.67 20.58 17.24
C GLU A 133 13.46 21.18 16.07
N LEU A 134 12.74 21.80 15.14
CA LEU A 134 13.36 22.49 14.02
C LEU A 134 14.12 23.72 14.52
N THR A 135 15.35 23.89 14.04
CA THR A 135 16.13 25.11 14.33
C THR A 135 15.75 26.23 13.36
N GLU A 136 15.81 27.48 13.80
CA GLU A 136 15.60 28.66 12.93
C GLU A 136 16.55 28.62 11.71
N ARG A 137 17.77 28.13 11.93
CA ARG A 137 18.80 27.99 10.88
C ARG A 137 18.39 26.97 9.82
N ALA A 138 17.78 25.84 10.23
CA ALA A 138 17.25 24.87 9.29
C ALA A 138 16.08 25.45 8.49
N CYS A 139 15.10 26.07 9.17
CA CYS A 139 13.95 26.68 8.51
C CYS A 139 14.38 27.75 7.49
N LYS A 140 15.33 28.61 7.85
CA LYS A 140 15.87 29.63 6.94
C LYS A 140 16.53 29.02 5.70
N ALA A 141 17.29 27.94 5.87
CA ALA A 141 17.92 27.24 4.76
C ALA A 141 16.89 26.62 3.81
N VAL A 142 15.82 26.02 4.36
CA VAL A 142 14.71 25.48 3.56
C VAL A 142 13.96 26.59 2.83
N THR A 143 13.70 27.74 3.46
CA THR A 143 13.10 28.90 2.77
C THR A 143 13.92 29.33 1.56
N ALA A 144 15.24 29.47 1.74
CA ALA A 144 16.14 29.86 0.65
C ALA A 144 16.14 28.81 -0.48
N TRP A 145 16.16 27.52 -0.10
CA TRP A 145 16.09 26.41 -1.04
C TRP A 145 14.78 26.42 -1.84
N VAL A 146 13.64 26.66 -1.18
CA VAL A 146 12.31 26.76 -1.83
C VAL A 146 12.24 27.98 -2.75
N ALA A 147 12.81 29.12 -2.35
CA ALA A 147 12.87 30.32 -3.18
C ALA A 147 13.63 30.07 -4.49
N GLU A 148 14.79 29.41 -4.42
CA GLU A 148 15.57 29.01 -5.60
C GLU A 148 14.75 28.10 -6.53
N ARG A 149 14.02 27.11 -6.00
CA ARG A 149 13.18 26.22 -6.83
C ARG A 149 11.99 26.95 -7.42
N ASN A 150 11.42 27.91 -6.70
CA ASN A 150 10.36 28.78 -7.21
C ASN A 150 10.83 29.54 -8.46
N GLU A 151 12.06 30.04 -8.50
CA GLU A 151 12.62 30.68 -9.70
C GLU A 151 12.67 29.73 -10.89
N TRP A 152 12.98 28.45 -10.66
CA TRP A 152 13.06 27.44 -11.73
C TRP A 152 11.70 27.11 -12.33
N VAL A 153 10.64 27.13 -11.52
CA VAL A 153 9.28 26.75 -11.94
C VAL A 153 8.42 27.95 -12.34
N HIS A 154 8.85 29.17 -12.04
CA HIS A 154 8.14 30.40 -12.35
C HIS A 154 7.82 30.54 -13.84
N GLY A 155 8.78 30.19 -14.71
CA GLY A 155 8.59 30.21 -16.17
C GLY A 155 7.48 29.30 -16.68
N ARG A 156 6.99 28.37 -15.85
CA ARG A 156 5.89 27.43 -16.14
C ARG A 156 4.56 27.87 -15.50
N THR A 157 4.48 29.09 -14.96
CA THR A 157 3.31 29.57 -14.18
C THR A 157 3.01 28.63 -13.01
N GLN A 158 4.06 28.11 -12.37
CA GLN A 158 3.98 27.19 -11.23
C GLN A 158 4.73 27.79 -10.04
N HIS A 159 4.40 27.31 -8.84
CA HIS A 159 5.11 27.59 -7.60
C HIS A 159 5.20 26.33 -6.75
N VAL A 160 6.22 26.25 -5.91
CA VAL A 160 6.42 25.17 -4.94
C VAL A 160 5.36 25.28 -3.86
N VAL A 161 4.64 24.19 -3.61
CA VAL A 161 3.61 24.10 -2.56
C VAL A 161 4.05 23.22 -1.41
N ARG A 162 4.92 22.25 -1.67
CA ARG A 162 5.50 21.37 -0.64
C ARG A 162 6.95 21.07 -0.95
N ALA A 163 7.75 20.89 0.08
CA ALA A 163 9.13 20.43 -0.02
C ALA A 163 9.51 19.50 1.13
N LEU A 164 10.40 18.55 0.84
CA LEU A 164 11.03 17.68 1.81
C LEU A 164 12.54 17.77 1.61
N VAL A 165 13.25 18.36 2.57
CA VAL A 165 14.66 18.75 2.43
C VAL A 165 15.46 18.22 3.60
N THR A 166 16.59 17.57 3.34
CA THR A 166 17.54 17.17 4.38
C THR A 166 18.52 18.31 4.63
N VAL A 167 18.66 18.75 5.88
CA VAL A 167 19.38 19.96 6.26
C VAL A 167 20.24 19.72 7.49
N TRP A 168 21.43 20.31 7.54
CA TRP A 168 22.22 20.42 8.77
C TRP A 168 21.59 21.44 9.73
N PRO A 169 21.07 21.05 10.91
CA PRO A 169 20.41 21.98 11.82
C PRO A 169 21.39 22.86 12.61
N GLY A 170 22.64 22.40 12.76
CA GLY A 170 23.71 23.05 13.50
C GLY A 170 24.94 23.36 12.64
N PRO A 171 26.15 23.30 13.21
CA PRO A 171 27.40 23.39 12.47
C PRO A 171 27.50 22.31 11.39
N ILE A 172 28.00 22.68 10.21
CA ILE A 172 28.22 21.77 9.09
C ILE A 172 29.62 21.18 9.21
N PRO A 173 29.81 19.86 9.03
CA PRO A 173 31.15 19.29 8.90
C PRO A 173 31.92 19.96 7.77
N GLY A 174 33.10 20.52 8.05
CA GLY A 174 33.88 21.29 7.07
C GLY A 174 33.50 22.78 6.96
N GLY A 175 32.33 23.17 7.48
CA GLY A 175 31.93 24.58 7.64
C GLY A 175 31.45 25.29 6.38
N ASP A 176 31.23 24.57 5.27
CA ASP A 176 30.70 25.16 4.05
C ASP A 176 29.18 25.34 4.17
N GLU A 177 28.72 26.59 4.14
CA GLU A 177 27.29 26.92 4.25
C GLU A 177 26.49 26.57 2.99
N ASP A 178 27.14 26.43 1.84
CA ASP A 178 26.46 26.04 0.60
C ASP A 178 26.02 24.56 0.65
N GLU A 179 26.65 23.76 1.52
CA GLU A 179 26.29 22.36 1.78
C GLU A 179 25.21 22.18 2.87
N ARG A 180 24.64 23.29 3.39
CA ARG A 180 23.64 23.24 4.47
C ARG A 180 22.44 22.37 4.11
N CYS A 181 21.95 22.51 2.88
CA CYS A 181 20.89 21.65 2.32
C CYS A 181 21.53 20.55 1.49
N HIS A 182 21.26 19.30 1.84
CA HIS A 182 21.77 18.15 1.09
C HIS A 182 21.15 18.10 -0.31
N PRO A 183 21.88 17.56 -1.30
CA PRO A 183 21.31 17.29 -2.61
C PRO A 183 20.18 16.26 -2.50
N GLY A 184 19.23 16.31 -3.44
CA GLY A 184 18.12 15.34 -3.52
C GLY A 184 16.85 15.72 -2.75
N GLY A 185 16.73 16.98 -2.29
CA GLY A 185 15.47 17.50 -1.77
C GLY A 185 14.33 17.35 -2.78
N GLN A 186 13.17 16.93 -2.30
CA GLN A 186 11.96 16.70 -3.10
C GLN A 186 11.01 17.89 -2.97
N PHE A 187 10.23 18.18 -4.01
CA PHE A 187 9.24 19.23 -3.95
C PHE A 187 8.06 18.97 -4.89
N GLU A 188 6.90 19.47 -4.51
CA GLU A 188 5.68 19.47 -5.31
C GLU A 188 5.36 20.89 -5.75
N VAL A 189 4.78 21.01 -6.95
CA VAL A 189 4.39 22.29 -7.54
C VAL A 189 2.90 22.33 -7.82
N ALA A 190 2.32 23.52 -7.71
CA ALA A 190 0.97 23.80 -8.16
C ALA A 190 0.97 24.92 -9.21
N PRO A 191 -0.01 24.95 -10.13
CA PRO A 191 -0.26 26.11 -10.96
C PRO A 191 -0.50 27.35 -10.09
N GLY A 192 0.16 28.46 -10.41
CA GLY A 192 -0.16 29.76 -9.81
C GLY A 192 -1.40 30.36 -10.46
N LEU A 193 -2.37 30.80 -9.67
CA LEU A 193 -3.31 31.83 -10.11
C LEU A 193 -2.53 33.14 -10.26
N ARG A 194 -2.61 33.74 -11.45
CA ARG A 194 -2.03 35.07 -11.73
C ARG A 194 -2.68 36.15 -10.86
#